data_AF-A0A4V3AAI0-F1
#
_entry.id   AF-A0A4V3AAI0-F1
#
_cell.length_a   1.000
_cell.length_b   1.000
_cell.length_c   1.000
_cell.angle_alpha   90.00
_cell.angle_beta   90.00
_cell.angle_gamma   90.00
#
_symmetry.space_group_name_H-M   'P 1'
#
loop_
_entity.id
_entity.type
_entity.pdbx_description
1 polymer ?
#
loop_
_entity_poly.entity_id
_entity_poly.type
_entity_poly.pdbx_seq_one_letter_code
_entity_poly.pdbx_strand_id
1 'polypeptide(L)'
;MGLEVLRRAAACAAAVLLGAAALPDGSSIDPSVDRFPAQILRSEVAGGRQSFIVALGNTAFSSPLLYGEAARQAGLSCNSCHVNGHANPDFHIPGHSARKGSLDPTGSLFDLAAEDGVENHVDIPSLRGIRYLAPYGRDGRIASLREFARHVIVNEFAGPEPAPMILDALVAYMGEFEFIPNSRITGDGRLAPGATPAEARGEAAFVTACAACHVPGTAFTDGRAHDVGTDGRFRTPTLMNVVDSAPFGHDGRWPDLEAAVAGHVPAMSADQRADIVALLAAAGAADDATQPATFRLEMGELATYVGLLDQTLVRGDAALTRFVVDTVNAEMRRVERGFPEGDTRRLAARPDRHKLVPLDYAALRGGLNRVAALAEAGDRGAAVAALDAYHDLAEKMVANYPRPGKERR
;
A
#
# COMPACT_ATOMS: atom_id res chain seq x y z
N MET A 1 34.67 -11.20 12.03
CA MET A 1 33.19 -11.20 12.15
C MET A 1 32.68 -10.52 13.43
N GLY A 2 33.14 -10.88 14.64
CA GLY A 2 32.56 -10.30 15.87
C GLY A 2 32.70 -8.77 16.06
N LEU A 3 33.84 -8.18 15.66
CA LEU A 3 34.09 -6.75 15.89
C LEU A 3 33.24 -5.80 15.03
N GLU A 4 32.82 -6.27 13.86
CA GLU A 4 32.06 -5.47 12.89
C GLU A 4 30.57 -5.47 13.22
N VAL A 5 30.05 -6.62 13.67
CA VAL A 5 28.72 -6.77 14.25
C VAL A 5 28.57 -5.92 15.52
N LEU A 6 29.57 -5.95 16.41
CA LEU A 6 29.60 -5.11 17.63
C LEU A 6 29.64 -3.61 17.30
N ARG A 7 30.34 -3.20 16.23
CA ARG A 7 30.37 -1.80 15.79
C ARG A 7 29.04 -1.35 15.17
N ARG A 8 28.38 -2.20 14.37
CA ARG A 8 27.06 -1.92 13.80
C ARG A 8 25.99 -1.86 14.90
N ALA A 9 26.01 -2.79 15.84
CA ALA A 9 25.12 -2.78 17.00
C ALA A 9 25.32 -1.53 17.88
N ALA A 10 26.57 -1.10 18.11
CA ALA A 10 26.86 0.12 18.84
C ALA A 10 26.43 1.40 18.10
N ALA A 11 26.53 1.42 16.77
CA ALA A 11 26.04 2.54 15.94
C ALA A 11 24.51 2.62 15.93
N CYS A 12 23.81 1.48 15.81
CA CYS A 12 22.35 1.41 15.99
C CYS A 12 21.93 1.84 17.39
N ALA A 13 22.60 1.35 18.44
CA ALA A 13 22.30 1.74 19.82
C ALA A 13 22.51 3.25 20.07
N ALA A 14 23.55 3.84 19.47
CA ALA A 14 23.80 5.28 19.55
C ALA A 14 22.77 6.11 18.77
N ALA A 15 22.32 5.64 17.60
CA ALA A 15 21.26 6.28 16.81
C ALA A 15 19.90 6.22 17.53
N VAL A 16 19.60 5.12 18.22
CA VAL A 16 18.40 4.94 19.05
C VAL A 16 18.45 5.85 20.29
N LEU A 17 19.62 6.02 20.92
CA LEU A 17 19.81 6.89 22.09
C LEU A 17 19.76 8.39 21.76
N LEU A 18 19.95 8.79 20.50
CA LEU A 18 19.94 10.19 20.05
C LEU A 18 18.58 10.68 19.52
N GLY A 19 17.51 9.87 19.63
CA GLY A 19 16.14 10.34 19.39
C GLY A 19 15.84 10.73 17.93
N ALA A 20 16.67 10.31 16.99
CA ALA A 20 16.42 10.45 15.56
C ALA A 20 16.97 9.21 14.87
N ALA A 21 16.20 8.12 14.84
CA ALA A 21 16.41 7.11 13.81
C ALA A 21 15.85 7.68 12.50
N ALA A 22 16.52 8.70 11.96
CA ALA A 22 16.26 9.13 10.59
C ALA A 22 16.63 7.95 9.68
N LEU A 23 15.77 7.65 8.70
CA LEU A 23 16.12 6.68 7.68
C LEU A 23 17.44 7.10 7.01
N PRO A 24 18.26 6.15 6.52
CA PRO A 24 19.49 6.47 5.82
C PRO A 24 19.28 7.48 4.69
N ASP A 25 20.25 8.38 4.49
CA ASP A 25 20.22 9.35 3.39
C ASP A 25 20.00 8.65 2.04
N GLY A 26 19.07 9.18 1.23
CA GLY A 26 18.64 8.56 -0.03
C GLY A 26 17.47 7.58 0.13
N SER A 27 16.88 7.47 1.31
CA SER A 27 15.62 6.75 1.50
C SER A 27 14.45 7.45 0.80
N SER A 28 13.54 6.65 0.27
CA SER A 28 12.31 7.05 -0.41
C SER A 28 11.19 6.14 0.08
N ILE A 29 10.21 6.68 0.81
CA ILE A 29 9.10 5.91 1.36
C ILE A 29 7.73 6.40 0.88
N ASP A 30 7.68 7.62 0.36
CA ASP A 30 6.46 8.20 -0.20
C ASP A 30 6.37 7.82 -1.68
N PRO A 31 5.16 7.51 -2.20
CA PRO A 31 4.97 7.28 -3.63
C PRO A 31 5.27 8.54 -4.44
N SER A 32 5.76 8.36 -5.68
CA SER A 32 5.80 9.43 -6.65
C SER A 32 4.38 9.83 -7.09
N VAL A 33 4.14 11.14 -7.20
CA VAL A 33 2.90 11.69 -7.76
C VAL A 33 2.71 11.35 -9.25
N ASP A 34 3.81 11.01 -9.95
CA ASP A 34 3.78 10.67 -11.38
C ASP A 34 3.37 9.21 -11.63
N ARG A 35 3.54 8.32 -10.63
CA ARG A 35 3.27 6.87 -10.74
C ARG A 35 2.46 6.39 -9.54
N PHE A 36 1.23 6.89 -9.46
CA PHE A 36 0.31 6.57 -8.37
C PHE A 36 -0.61 5.41 -8.77
N PRO A 37 -0.59 4.27 -8.04
CA PRO A 37 -1.46 3.14 -8.37
C PRO A 37 -2.94 3.50 -8.26
N ALA A 38 -3.75 3.01 -9.19
CA ALA A 38 -5.20 3.12 -9.08
C ALA A 38 -5.72 2.28 -7.90
N GLN A 39 -6.74 2.78 -7.22
CA GLN A 39 -7.47 2.04 -6.18
C GLN A 39 -8.89 1.76 -6.62
N ILE A 40 -9.35 0.54 -6.35
CA ILE A 40 -10.76 0.18 -6.48
C ILE A 40 -11.20 -0.49 -5.19
N LEU A 41 -12.15 0.14 -4.52
CA LEU A 41 -12.76 -0.39 -3.30
C LEU A 41 -14.10 -1.02 -3.64
N ARG A 42 -14.33 -2.23 -3.14
CA ARG A 42 -15.56 -2.99 -3.36
C ARG A 42 -16.84 -2.21 -3.03
N SER A 43 -16.87 -1.50 -1.90
CA SER A 43 -18.03 -0.71 -1.47
C SER A 43 -18.33 0.45 -2.41
N GLU A 44 -17.31 1.06 -3.03
CA GLU A 44 -17.46 2.16 -3.98
C GLU A 44 -17.95 1.66 -5.33
N VAL A 45 -17.46 0.50 -5.80
CA VAL A 45 -17.96 -0.16 -7.03
C VAL A 45 -19.45 -0.49 -6.90
N ALA A 46 -19.90 -0.86 -5.70
CA ALA A 46 -21.31 -1.09 -5.41
C ALA A 46 -22.15 0.20 -5.31
N GLY A 47 -21.58 1.38 -5.58
CA GLY A 47 -22.23 2.69 -5.46
C GLY A 47 -22.36 3.20 -4.02
N GLY A 48 -21.69 2.54 -3.07
CA GLY A 48 -21.67 2.89 -1.66
C GLY A 48 -20.54 3.84 -1.28
N ARG A 49 -20.30 3.95 0.02
CA ARG A 49 -19.17 4.67 0.64
C ARG A 49 -18.53 3.74 1.67
N GLN A 50 -17.28 4.03 2.05
CA GLN A 50 -16.63 3.34 3.14
C GLN A 50 -17.50 3.41 4.41
N SER A 51 -17.80 2.25 5.00
CA SER A 51 -18.42 2.18 6.32
C SER A 51 -17.44 2.67 7.39
N PHE A 52 -17.91 2.95 8.62
CA PHE A 52 -17.02 3.38 9.71
C PHE A 52 -15.83 2.43 9.92
N ILE A 53 -16.05 1.11 9.88
CA ILE A 53 -14.98 0.13 10.11
C ILE A 53 -13.97 0.11 8.95
N VAL A 54 -14.42 0.33 7.72
CA VAL A 54 -13.54 0.42 6.54
C VAL A 54 -12.74 1.72 6.57
N ALA A 55 -13.39 2.86 6.86
CA ALA A 55 -12.72 4.15 6.97
C ALA A 55 -11.72 4.17 8.14
N LEU A 56 -12.05 3.55 9.28
CA LEU A 56 -11.10 3.36 10.38
C LEU A 56 -9.92 2.48 9.96
N GLY A 57 -10.17 1.43 9.18
CA GLY A 57 -9.13 0.55 8.66
C GLY A 57 -8.19 1.27 7.72
N ASN A 58 -8.75 2.13 6.88
CA ASN A 58 -8.01 2.99 5.97
C ASN A 58 -7.13 4.01 6.71
N THR A 59 -7.70 4.68 7.73
CA THR A 59 -6.91 5.52 8.64
C THR A 59 -5.79 4.72 9.30
N ALA A 60 -6.10 3.55 9.86
CA ALA A 60 -5.09 2.72 10.52
C ALA A 60 -3.98 2.23 9.56
N PHE A 61 -4.34 1.85 8.34
CA PHE A 61 -3.40 1.42 7.30
C PHE A 61 -2.40 2.52 6.92
N SER A 62 -2.86 3.77 7.01
CA SER A 62 -2.07 4.98 6.78
C SER A 62 -1.36 5.51 8.04
N SER A 63 -1.51 4.85 9.19
CA SER A 63 -0.99 5.34 10.47
C SER A 63 0.42 4.84 10.78
N PRO A 64 1.41 5.73 10.97
CA PRO A 64 2.72 5.33 11.47
C PRO A 64 2.70 4.90 12.95
N LEU A 65 1.60 5.20 13.67
CA LEU A 65 1.46 4.87 15.09
C LEU A 65 1.33 3.37 15.36
N LEU A 66 1.08 2.57 14.32
CA LEU A 66 1.04 1.12 14.45
C LEU A 66 2.44 0.51 14.58
N TYR A 67 3.49 1.19 14.13
CA TYR A 67 4.83 0.64 14.13
C TYR A 67 5.67 1.12 15.32
N GLY A 68 6.80 0.45 15.54
CA GLY A 68 7.79 0.79 16.55
C GLY A 68 8.46 2.14 16.29
N GLU A 69 9.24 2.61 17.25
CA GLU A 69 9.77 3.98 17.28
C GLU A 69 10.47 4.40 15.99
N ALA A 70 11.37 3.55 15.44
CA ALA A 70 12.16 3.87 14.26
C ALA A 70 11.26 4.10 13.02
N ALA A 71 10.38 3.14 12.71
CA ALA A 71 9.44 3.24 11.60
C ALA A 71 8.44 4.39 11.80
N ARG A 72 7.96 4.59 13.04
CA ARG A 72 7.05 5.68 13.39
C ARG A 72 7.68 7.06 13.20
N GLN A 73 8.93 7.25 13.64
CA GLN A 73 9.69 8.50 13.46
C GLN A 73 9.95 8.79 11.98
N ALA A 74 10.22 7.74 11.19
CA ALA A 74 10.34 7.84 9.75
C ALA A 74 9.01 8.21 9.05
N GLY A 75 7.88 8.08 9.73
CA GLY A 75 6.55 8.28 9.16
C GLY A 75 6.11 7.11 8.27
N LEU A 76 6.69 5.93 8.45
CA LEU A 76 6.36 4.73 7.70
C LEU A 76 5.00 4.17 8.16
N SER A 77 4.15 3.79 7.21
CA SER A 77 2.88 3.07 7.46
C SER A 77 2.72 1.92 6.47
N CYS A 78 1.63 1.14 6.56
CA CYS A 78 1.34 0.13 5.54
C CYS A 78 1.21 0.79 4.15
N ASN A 79 0.63 2.00 4.09
CA ASN A 79 0.46 2.76 2.84
C ASN A 79 1.78 3.24 2.22
N SER A 80 2.88 3.35 2.98
CA SER A 80 4.20 3.69 2.42
C SER A 80 4.72 2.59 1.48
N CYS A 81 4.45 1.32 1.82
CA CYS A 81 4.84 0.17 1.00
C CYS A 81 3.73 -0.23 0.03
N HIS A 82 2.47 -0.20 0.49
CA HIS A 82 1.31 -0.72 -0.21
C HIS A 82 0.34 0.41 -0.63
N VAL A 83 0.86 1.41 -1.35
CA VAL A 83 0.12 2.59 -1.79
C VAL A 83 -1.13 2.17 -2.56
N ASN A 84 -2.30 2.60 -2.08
CA ASN A 84 -3.59 2.25 -2.70
C ASN A 84 -3.83 0.73 -2.84
N GLY A 85 -3.24 -0.08 -1.96
CA GLY A 85 -3.32 -1.54 -2.02
C GLY A 85 -2.41 -2.16 -3.09
N HIS A 86 -1.55 -1.39 -3.75
CA HIS A 86 -0.55 -1.88 -4.70
C HIS A 86 0.86 -1.57 -4.23
N ALA A 87 1.87 -2.23 -4.81
CA ALA A 87 3.26 -2.00 -4.44
C ALA A 87 3.66 -0.54 -4.73
N ASN A 88 4.46 0.07 -3.84
CA ASN A 88 5.13 1.33 -4.09
C ASN A 88 6.43 1.08 -4.88
N PRO A 89 6.48 1.38 -6.19
CA PRO A 89 7.65 1.11 -7.02
C PRO A 89 8.82 2.05 -6.72
N ASP A 90 8.60 3.13 -5.98
CA ASP A 90 9.64 4.09 -5.60
C ASP A 90 10.13 3.89 -4.16
N PHE A 91 9.58 2.90 -3.43
CA PHE A 91 10.05 2.57 -2.08
C PHE A 91 11.49 2.08 -2.10
N HIS A 92 12.37 2.67 -1.30
CA HIS A 92 13.77 2.26 -1.21
C HIS A 92 14.39 2.77 0.09
N ILE A 93 15.06 1.90 0.83
CA ILE A 93 15.87 2.26 2.01
C ILE A 93 17.29 1.72 1.79
N PRO A 94 18.32 2.57 1.63
CA PRO A 94 19.69 2.11 1.42
C PRO A 94 20.15 1.15 2.51
N GLY A 95 20.70 0.00 2.10
CA GLY A 95 21.15 -1.07 3.00
C GLY A 95 20.04 -2.00 3.51
N HIS A 96 18.77 -1.69 3.24
CA HIS A 96 17.61 -2.51 3.60
C HIS A 96 16.69 -2.79 2.40
N SER A 97 17.05 -2.29 1.21
CA SER A 97 16.39 -2.55 -0.07
C SER A 97 17.46 -2.96 -1.07
N ALA A 98 17.29 -4.12 -1.73
CA ALA A 98 18.18 -4.53 -2.81
C ALA A 98 17.95 -3.71 -4.09
N ARG A 99 16.73 -3.18 -4.23
CA ARG A 99 16.23 -2.38 -5.36
C ARG A 99 15.00 -1.59 -4.93
N LYS A 100 14.55 -0.68 -5.78
CA LYS A 100 13.27 0.00 -5.54
C LYS A 100 12.09 -1.00 -5.53
N GLY A 101 11.10 -0.76 -4.69
CA GLY A 101 9.96 -1.65 -4.47
C GLY A 101 10.28 -2.89 -3.62
N SER A 102 11.46 -2.94 -2.97
CA SER A 102 11.85 -4.06 -2.11
C SER A 102 12.24 -3.61 -0.70
N LEU A 103 12.16 -4.52 0.27
CA LEU A 103 12.57 -4.33 1.65
C LEU A 103 13.07 -5.67 2.22
N ASP A 104 14.05 -5.63 3.10
CA ASP A 104 14.37 -6.73 4.02
C ASP A 104 13.63 -6.50 5.36
N PRO A 105 12.52 -7.21 5.62
CA PRO A 105 11.73 -7.07 6.85
C PRO A 105 12.38 -7.80 8.04
N THR A 106 13.41 -8.61 7.79
CA THR A 106 14.17 -9.35 8.80
C THR A 106 15.51 -8.70 9.10
N GLY A 107 15.73 -7.47 8.65
CA GLY A 107 16.91 -6.68 9.01
C GLY A 107 16.72 -5.90 10.32
N SER A 108 17.84 -5.53 10.93
CA SER A 108 17.91 -4.86 12.24
C SER A 108 17.35 -3.42 12.29
N LEU A 109 16.87 -2.85 11.17
CA LEU A 109 16.49 -1.43 11.11
C LEU A 109 15.27 -1.12 11.97
N PHE A 110 14.24 -1.96 11.89
CA PHE A 110 12.95 -1.71 12.51
C PHE A 110 12.70 -2.60 13.73
N ASP A 111 13.17 -3.85 13.69
CA ASP A 111 13.14 -4.75 14.84
C ASP A 111 14.46 -5.52 14.96
N LEU A 112 15.22 -5.23 16.02
CA LEU A 112 16.45 -5.99 16.33
C LEU A 112 16.16 -7.47 16.61
N ALA A 113 14.95 -7.82 17.06
CA ALA A 113 14.55 -9.20 17.33
C ALA A 113 14.22 -9.98 16.04
N ALA A 114 13.96 -9.29 14.93
CA ALA A 114 13.72 -9.90 13.62
C ALA A 114 15.02 -10.22 12.86
N GLU A 115 16.15 -9.64 13.28
CA GLU A 115 17.47 -9.82 12.65
C GLU A 115 17.90 -11.29 12.60
N ASP A 116 18.05 -11.83 11.37
CA ASP A 116 18.42 -13.23 11.13
C ASP A 116 19.86 -13.40 10.57
N GLY A 117 20.56 -12.30 10.29
CA GLY A 117 21.93 -12.29 9.76
C GLY A 117 22.03 -12.53 8.26
N VAL A 118 20.91 -12.58 7.53
CA VAL A 118 20.85 -12.89 6.10
C VAL A 118 20.24 -11.70 5.34
N GLU A 119 20.97 -11.20 4.34
CA GLU A 119 20.41 -10.18 3.43
C GLU A 119 19.41 -10.83 2.46
N ASN A 120 18.14 -10.88 2.84
CA ASN A 120 17.10 -11.68 2.17
C ASN A 120 15.93 -10.81 1.65
N HIS A 121 16.27 -9.63 1.14
CA HIS A 121 15.36 -8.65 0.54
C HIS A 121 14.22 -9.25 -0.28
N VAL A 122 13.00 -8.80 0.01
CA VAL A 122 11.78 -9.21 -0.67
C VAL A 122 11.14 -8.06 -1.42
N ASP A 123 10.56 -8.34 -2.58
CA ASP A 123 9.69 -7.37 -3.27
C ASP A 123 8.42 -7.17 -2.46
N ILE A 124 7.98 -5.90 -2.37
CA ILE A 124 6.73 -5.54 -1.75
C ILE A 124 5.58 -6.06 -2.61
N PRO A 125 4.74 -6.98 -2.13
CA PRO A 125 3.65 -7.53 -2.93
C PRO A 125 2.50 -6.53 -3.08
N SER A 126 1.73 -6.64 -4.15
CA SER A 126 0.41 -6.00 -4.21
C SER A 126 -0.56 -6.68 -3.23
N LEU A 127 -1.44 -5.89 -2.63
CA LEU A 127 -2.56 -6.36 -1.81
C LEU A 127 -3.89 -6.38 -2.60
N ARG A 128 -3.88 -6.12 -3.91
CA ARG A 128 -5.09 -6.20 -4.75
C ARG A 128 -5.63 -7.63 -4.74
N GLY A 129 -6.92 -7.76 -4.49
CA GLY A 129 -7.59 -9.06 -4.38
C GLY A 129 -7.19 -9.90 -3.17
N ILE A 130 -6.50 -9.34 -2.16
CA ILE A 130 -5.90 -10.10 -1.04
C ILE A 130 -6.88 -11.01 -0.29
N ARG A 131 -8.19 -10.71 -0.32
CA ARG A 131 -9.24 -11.56 0.26
C ARG A 131 -9.35 -12.95 -0.39
N TYR A 132 -8.81 -13.12 -1.60
CA TYR A 132 -8.82 -14.37 -2.36
C TYR A 132 -7.48 -15.12 -2.31
N LEU A 133 -6.46 -14.55 -1.66
CA LEU A 133 -5.07 -14.98 -1.81
C LEU A 133 -4.49 -15.63 -0.56
N ALA A 134 -5.33 -16.08 0.36
CA ALA A 134 -4.89 -16.88 1.50
C ALA A 134 -4.24 -18.20 1.02
N PRO A 135 -3.26 -18.75 1.74
CA PRO A 135 -2.65 -18.20 2.96
C PRO A 135 -1.65 -17.06 2.66
N TYR A 136 -1.22 -16.39 3.71
CA TYR A 136 -0.39 -15.19 3.72
C TYR A 136 1.04 -15.50 4.18
N GLY A 137 1.95 -14.57 3.90
CA GLY A 137 3.39 -14.82 3.90
C GLY A 137 3.85 -15.44 2.57
N ARG A 138 5.11 -15.23 2.20
CA ARG A 138 5.67 -15.70 0.92
C ARG A 138 5.72 -17.22 0.83
N ASP A 139 5.88 -17.87 1.97
CA ASP A 139 5.84 -19.33 2.18
C ASP A 139 4.43 -19.86 2.47
N GLY A 140 3.44 -18.97 2.62
CA GLY A 140 2.06 -19.34 2.96
C GLY A 140 1.88 -19.85 4.39
N ARG A 141 2.77 -19.50 5.33
CA ARG A 141 2.73 -20.03 6.70
C ARG A 141 1.59 -19.48 7.58
N ILE A 142 0.98 -18.34 7.21
CA ILE A 142 -0.05 -17.68 8.03
C ILE A 142 -1.42 -17.77 7.35
N ALA A 143 -2.39 -18.44 7.97
CA ALA A 143 -3.69 -18.67 7.35
C ALA A 143 -4.61 -17.43 7.31
N SER A 144 -4.46 -16.51 8.27
CA SER A 144 -5.39 -15.40 8.49
C SER A 144 -4.78 -14.05 8.15
N LEU A 145 -5.52 -13.20 7.43
CA LEU A 145 -5.08 -11.84 7.12
C LEU A 145 -4.92 -11.01 8.39
N ARG A 146 -5.78 -11.27 9.39
CA ARG A 146 -5.72 -10.63 10.71
C ARG A 146 -4.42 -10.96 11.44
N GLU A 147 -4.05 -12.23 11.41
CA GLU A 147 -2.81 -12.72 12.03
C GLU A 147 -1.59 -12.19 11.28
N PHE A 148 -1.64 -12.16 9.95
CA PHE A 148 -0.56 -11.64 9.13
C PHE A 148 -0.34 -10.13 9.36
N ALA A 149 -1.40 -9.33 9.38
CA ALA A 149 -1.31 -7.90 9.68
C ALA A 149 -0.70 -7.64 11.07
N ARG A 150 -1.11 -8.42 12.07
CA ARG A 150 -0.51 -8.36 13.41
C ARG A 150 0.97 -8.75 13.38
N HIS A 151 1.33 -9.80 12.65
CA HIS A 151 2.72 -10.25 12.51
C HIS A 151 3.60 -9.14 11.93
N VAL A 152 3.18 -8.50 10.84
CA VAL A 152 3.91 -7.36 10.25
C VAL A 152 4.09 -6.26 11.31
N ILE A 153 3.01 -5.86 11.97
CA ILE A 153 3.06 -4.78 12.97
C ILE A 153 4.02 -5.12 14.13
N VAL A 154 3.84 -6.28 14.76
CA VAL A 154 4.50 -6.60 16.03
C VAL A 154 5.88 -7.21 15.83
N ASN A 155 6.06 -8.05 14.82
CA ASN A 155 7.27 -8.87 14.63
C ASN A 155 8.21 -8.35 13.56
N GLU A 156 7.73 -7.63 12.54
CA GLU A 156 8.61 -7.07 11.49
C GLU A 156 8.96 -5.60 11.79
N PHE A 157 8.03 -4.86 12.40
CA PHE A 157 8.17 -3.41 12.63
C PHE A 157 8.17 -3.01 14.10
N ALA A 158 8.31 -3.96 15.03
CA ALA A 158 8.39 -3.74 16.49
C ALA A 158 7.27 -2.83 17.06
N GLY A 159 6.09 -2.85 16.45
CA GLY A 159 4.93 -2.09 16.88
C GLY A 159 4.28 -2.65 18.13
N PRO A 160 3.48 -1.84 18.87
CA PRO A 160 2.69 -2.34 19.97
C PRO A 160 1.61 -3.31 19.50
N GLU A 161 1.10 -4.15 20.41
CA GLU A 161 -0.08 -4.96 20.13
C GLU A 161 -1.26 -4.04 19.76
N PRO A 162 -1.80 -4.11 18.52
CA PRO A 162 -2.84 -3.18 18.14
C PRO A 162 -4.16 -3.55 18.82
N ALA A 163 -4.97 -2.54 19.14
CA ALA A 163 -6.30 -2.77 19.70
C ALA A 163 -7.13 -3.70 18.78
N PRO A 164 -7.93 -4.64 19.32
CA PRO A 164 -8.63 -5.62 18.49
C PRO A 164 -9.47 -5.02 17.36
N MET A 165 -10.15 -3.90 17.63
CA MET A 165 -10.95 -3.14 16.67
C MET A 165 -10.10 -2.55 15.54
N ILE A 166 -8.87 -2.10 15.82
CA ILE A 166 -7.96 -1.57 14.79
C ILE A 166 -7.52 -2.69 13.85
N LEU A 167 -7.18 -3.88 14.38
CA LEU A 167 -6.90 -5.04 13.54
C LEU A 167 -8.14 -5.46 12.72
N ASP A 168 -9.35 -5.38 13.28
CA ASP A 168 -10.58 -5.74 12.54
C ASP A 168 -10.84 -4.73 11.42
N ALA A 169 -10.58 -3.45 11.71
CA ALA A 169 -10.68 -2.37 10.75
C ALA A 169 -9.67 -2.55 9.60
N LEU A 170 -8.41 -2.84 9.90
CA LEU A 170 -7.38 -3.13 8.89
C LEU A 170 -7.79 -4.27 7.97
N VAL A 171 -8.30 -5.38 8.53
CA VAL A 171 -8.77 -6.52 7.74
C VAL A 171 -9.98 -6.15 6.88
N ALA A 172 -10.92 -5.36 7.43
CA ALA A 172 -12.08 -4.88 6.69
C ALA A 172 -11.66 -4.00 5.50
N TYR A 173 -10.70 -3.09 5.69
CA TYR A 173 -10.19 -2.22 4.63
C TYR A 173 -9.39 -2.98 3.58
N MET A 174 -8.43 -3.83 3.99
CA MET A 174 -7.67 -4.65 3.04
C MET A 174 -8.58 -5.60 2.24
N GLY A 175 -9.68 -6.06 2.84
CA GLY A 175 -10.70 -6.84 2.17
C GLY A 175 -11.50 -6.07 1.10
N GLU A 176 -11.36 -4.76 1.00
CA GLU A 176 -11.99 -3.95 -0.04
C GLU A 176 -11.14 -3.82 -1.31
N PHE A 177 -9.84 -4.12 -1.25
CA PHE A 177 -8.93 -4.00 -2.38
C PHE A 177 -9.29 -5.02 -3.47
N GLU A 178 -9.95 -4.56 -4.53
CA GLU A 178 -10.24 -5.38 -5.70
C GLU A 178 -9.05 -5.43 -6.65
N PHE A 179 -9.01 -6.44 -7.52
CA PHE A 179 -8.18 -6.38 -8.71
C PHE A 179 -8.64 -5.23 -9.61
N ILE A 180 -7.70 -4.61 -10.32
CA ILE A 180 -8.07 -3.67 -11.39
C ILE A 180 -8.70 -4.49 -12.52
N PRO A 181 -9.84 -4.05 -13.08
CA PRO A 181 -10.46 -4.68 -14.22
C PRO A 181 -9.47 -4.98 -15.34
N ASN A 182 -9.68 -6.13 -15.97
CA ASN A 182 -8.91 -6.56 -17.12
C ASN A 182 -9.89 -7.02 -18.20
N SER A 183 -10.04 -6.20 -19.24
CA SER A 183 -10.90 -6.46 -20.39
C SER A 183 -10.44 -7.62 -21.27
N ARG A 184 -9.20 -8.10 -21.08
CA ARG A 184 -8.59 -9.16 -21.90
C ARG A 184 -8.88 -10.57 -21.40
N ILE A 185 -9.43 -10.71 -20.20
CA ILE A 185 -9.85 -11.99 -19.64
C ILE A 185 -11.27 -11.93 -19.08
N THR A 186 -11.94 -13.07 -19.11
CA THR A 186 -13.24 -13.27 -18.48
C THR A 186 -13.10 -13.51 -16.98
N GLY A 187 -14.21 -13.45 -16.24
CA GLY A 187 -14.22 -13.67 -14.78
C GLY A 187 -13.78 -15.08 -14.34
N ASP A 188 -13.83 -16.07 -15.23
CA ASP A 188 -13.32 -17.44 -15.03
C ASP A 188 -11.85 -17.62 -15.51
N GLY A 189 -11.17 -16.51 -15.82
CA GLY A 189 -9.75 -16.49 -16.18
C GLY A 189 -9.46 -17.04 -17.58
N ARG A 190 -10.42 -17.00 -18.51
CA ARG A 190 -10.20 -17.33 -19.92
C ARG A 190 -9.93 -16.08 -20.74
N LEU A 191 -9.31 -16.22 -21.90
CA LEU A 191 -9.17 -15.12 -22.83
C LEU A 191 -10.55 -14.57 -23.27
N ALA A 192 -10.70 -13.26 -23.23
CA ALA A 192 -11.90 -12.58 -23.72
C ALA A 192 -11.96 -12.60 -25.26
N PRO A 193 -13.15 -12.38 -25.87
CA PRO A 193 -13.26 -12.22 -27.32
C PRO A 193 -12.31 -11.13 -27.85
N GLY A 194 -11.63 -11.40 -28.96
CA GLY A 194 -10.63 -10.49 -29.54
C GLY A 194 -9.17 -10.85 -29.21
N ALA A 195 -8.94 -11.95 -28.48
CA ALA A 195 -7.60 -12.47 -28.25
C ALA A 195 -6.83 -12.75 -29.54
N THR A 196 -5.52 -12.49 -29.51
CA THR A 196 -4.65 -12.73 -30.66
C THR A 196 -4.39 -14.23 -30.87
N PRO A 197 -3.97 -14.65 -32.08
CA PRO A 197 -3.59 -16.05 -32.30
C PRO A 197 -2.45 -16.53 -31.39
N ALA A 198 -1.53 -15.65 -31.00
CA ALA A 198 -0.46 -15.97 -30.07
C ALA A 198 -0.99 -16.19 -28.65
N GLU A 199 -1.88 -15.33 -28.16
CA GLU A 199 -2.57 -15.52 -26.87
C GLU A 199 -3.34 -16.84 -26.83
N ALA A 200 -4.09 -17.18 -27.87
CA ALA A 200 -4.86 -18.42 -27.92
C ALA A 200 -3.96 -19.68 -27.88
N ARG A 201 -2.82 -19.66 -28.60
CA ARG A 201 -1.82 -20.74 -28.50
C ARG A 201 -1.17 -20.75 -27.11
N GLY A 202 -0.93 -19.58 -26.54
CA GLY A 202 -0.43 -19.39 -25.19
C GLY A 202 -1.35 -20.02 -24.14
N GLU A 203 -2.65 -19.79 -24.22
CA GLU A 203 -3.66 -20.39 -23.34
C GLU A 203 -3.62 -21.92 -23.39
N ALA A 204 -3.56 -22.49 -24.60
CA ALA A 204 -3.46 -23.94 -24.78
C ALA A 204 -2.15 -24.51 -24.18
N ALA A 205 -1.01 -23.84 -24.41
CA ALA A 205 0.28 -24.25 -23.85
C ALA A 205 0.31 -24.13 -22.32
N PHE A 206 -0.23 -23.04 -21.78
CA PHE A 206 -0.28 -22.75 -20.35
C PHE A 206 -1.04 -23.80 -19.56
N VAL A 207 -2.13 -24.34 -20.10
CA VAL A 207 -2.90 -25.43 -19.46
C VAL A 207 -2.00 -26.64 -19.16
N THR A 208 -1.07 -26.96 -20.06
CA THR A 208 -0.19 -28.11 -19.90
C THR A 208 1.04 -27.82 -19.05
N ALA A 209 1.56 -26.59 -19.09
CA ALA A 209 2.84 -26.24 -18.47
C ALA A 209 2.72 -25.56 -17.10
N CYS A 210 1.62 -24.85 -16.83
CA CYS A 210 1.54 -23.89 -15.72
C CYS A 210 0.29 -24.07 -14.84
N ALA A 211 -0.83 -24.53 -15.42
CA ALA A 211 -2.13 -24.53 -14.75
C ALA A 211 -2.25 -25.55 -13.60
N ALA A 212 -1.26 -26.42 -13.39
CA ALA A 212 -1.20 -27.29 -12.21
C ALA A 212 -1.10 -26.48 -10.90
N CYS A 213 -0.45 -25.31 -10.94
CA CYS A 213 -0.36 -24.39 -9.81
C CYS A 213 -1.07 -23.06 -10.10
N HIS A 214 -0.96 -22.51 -11.31
CA HIS A 214 -1.59 -21.24 -11.67
C HIS A 214 -2.97 -21.46 -12.29
N VAL A 215 -3.96 -21.78 -11.46
CA VAL A 215 -5.30 -22.18 -11.91
C VAL A 215 -6.13 -20.97 -12.39
N PRO A 216 -6.51 -20.86 -13.68
CA PRO A 216 -7.12 -19.64 -14.21
C PRO A 216 -8.42 -19.21 -13.51
N GLY A 217 -9.29 -20.17 -13.18
CA GLY A 217 -10.58 -19.90 -12.54
C GLY A 217 -10.50 -19.45 -11.07
N THR A 218 -9.31 -19.41 -10.48
CA THR A 218 -9.08 -19.01 -9.09
C THR A 218 -7.99 -17.94 -9.02
N ALA A 219 -8.14 -16.89 -9.86
CA ALA A 219 -7.18 -15.79 -9.98
C ALA A 219 -5.75 -16.28 -10.31
N PHE A 220 -5.62 -17.32 -11.14
CA PHE A 220 -4.32 -17.88 -11.54
C PHE A 220 -3.43 -18.31 -10.37
N THR A 221 -4.02 -18.84 -9.31
CA THR A 221 -3.31 -19.45 -8.18
C THR A 221 -4.12 -20.60 -7.60
N ASP A 222 -3.44 -21.62 -7.09
CA ASP A 222 -4.06 -22.73 -6.35
C ASP A 222 -4.11 -22.48 -4.84
N GLY A 223 -3.54 -21.36 -4.36
CA GLY A 223 -3.46 -21.02 -2.95
C GLY A 223 -2.58 -21.96 -2.12
N ARG A 224 -1.63 -22.67 -2.74
CA ARG A 224 -0.75 -23.63 -2.05
C ARG A 224 0.72 -23.21 -2.14
N ALA A 225 1.49 -23.67 -1.17
CA ALA A 225 2.95 -23.56 -1.19
C ALA A 225 3.57 -24.76 -1.88
N HIS A 226 4.53 -24.52 -2.77
CA HIS A 226 5.25 -25.53 -3.55
C HIS A 226 6.75 -25.35 -3.42
N ASP A 227 7.48 -26.47 -3.50
CA ASP A 227 8.92 -26.42 -3.72
C ASP A 227 9.15 -26.29 -5.23
N VAL A 228 9.81 -25.20 -5.62
CA VAL A 228 10.10 -24.87 -7.03
C VAL A 228 11.59 -25.00 -7.36
N GLY A 229 12.36 -25.71 -6.52
CA GLY A 229 13.77 -26.00 -6.75
C GLY A 229 14.70 -24.81 -6.47
N THR A 230 14.27 -23.92 -5.56
CA THR A 230 14.99 -22.69 -5.20
C THR A 230 15.10 -22.52 -3.68
N ASP A 231 15.43 -23.60 -2.97
CA ASP A 231 15.72 -23.63 -1.53
C ASP A 231 14.60 -23.07 -0.64
N GLY A 232 13.39 -23.57 -0.84
CA GLY A 232 12.24 -23.21 -0.01
C GLY A 232 10.92 -23.65 -0.60
N ARG A 233 9.85 -23.45 0.17
CA ARG A 233 8.48 -23.57 -0.33
C ARG A 233 7.89 -22.17 -0.44
N PHE A 234 7.29 -21.89 -1.59
CA PHE A 234 6.70 -20.60 -1.87
C PHE A 234 5.26 -20.77 -2.29
N ARG A 235 4.38 -19.90 -1.80
CA ARG A 235 3.00 -19.85 -2.27
C ARG A 235 3.00 -19.51 -3.76
N THR A 236 2.17 -20.20 -4.54
CA THR A 236 1.93 -19.80 -5.93
C THR A 236 1.33 -18.39 -5.95
N PRO A 237 2.04 -17.39 -6.52
CA PRO A 237 1.51 -16.04 -6.62
C PRO A 237 0.35 -16.01 -7.63
N THR A 238 -0.58 -15.09 -7.44
CA THR A 238 -1.58 -14.77 -8.48
C THR A 238 -0.88 -14.17 -9.69
N LEU A 239 -1.37 -14.48 -10.89
CA LEU A 239 -0.93 -13.82 -12.12
C LEU A 239 -1.86 -12.66 -12.54
N MET A 240 -2.91 -12.39 -11.75
CA MET A 240 -3.80 -11.25 -11.98
C MET A 240 -3.05 -9.94 -11.70
N ASN A 241 -3.19 -8.97 -12.61
CA ASN A 241 -2.51 -7.66 -12.55
C ASN A 241 -0.97 -7.74 -12.35
N VAL A 242 -0.33 -8.84 -12.76
CA VAL A 242 1.10 -9.09 -12.47
C VAL A 242 2.06 -8.31 -13.38
N VAL A 243 1.59 -7.80 -14.53
CA VAL A 243 2.46 -7.20 -15.57
C VAL A 243 3.32 -6.05 -15.04
N ASP A 244 2.78 -5.22 -14.15
CA ASP A 244 3.48 -4.04 -13.62
C ASP A 244 4.23 -4.31 -12.30
N SER A 245 4.38 -5.57 -11.91
CA SER A 245 4.97 -5.97 -10.62
C SER A 245 6.39 -6.55 -10.73
N ALA A 246 7.04 -6.38 -11.88
CA ALA A 246 8.42 -6.79 -12.06
C ALA A 246 9.37 -6.12 -11.03
N PRO A 247 10.45 -6.80 -10.62
CA PRO A 247 10.88 -8.12 -11.07
C PRO A 247 10.11 -9.28 -10.41
N PHE A 248 10.25 -10.47 -10.99
CA PHE A 248 9.51 -11.68 -10.62
C PHE A 248 10.40 -12.72 -9.90
N GLY A 249 9.73 -13.62 -9.18
CA GLY A 249 10.35 -14.66 -8.38
C GLY A 249 10.22 -14.38 -6.88
N HIS A 250 10.66 -15.32 -6.05
CA HIS A 250 10.64 -15.15 -4.60
C HIS A 250 11.84 -14.33 -4.05
N ASP A 251 12.71 -13.85 -4.94
CA ASP A 251 13.87 -13.01 -4.65
C ASP A 251 14.01 -11.89 -5.71
N GLY A 252 13.07 -11.83 -6.65
CA GLY A 252 13.06 -10.93 -7.81
C GLY A 252 14.25 -11.11 -8.76
N ARG A 253 14.76 -12.33 -8.92
CA ARG A 253 15.85 -12.62 -9.87
C ARG A 253 15.46 -12.46 -11.34
N TRP A 254 14.17 -12.52 -11.68
CA TRP A 254 13.71 -12.47 -13.07
C TRP A 254 13.24 -11.06 -13.43
N PRO A 255 13.91 -10.35 -14.37
CA PRO A 255 13.58 -8.97 -14.67
C PRO A 255 12.26 -8.80 -15.42
N ASP A 256 11.78 -9.83 -16.11
CA ASP A 256 10.57 -9.81 -16.93
C ASP A 256 9.88 -11.18 -16.99
N LEU A 257 8.70 -11.22 -17.62
CA LEU A 257 7.89 -12.44 -17.73
C LEU A 257 8.57 -13.50 -18.60
N GLU A 258 9.34 -13.11 -19.62
CA GLU A 258 10.04 -14.08 -20.46
C GLU A 258 11.11 -14.83 -19.67
N ALA A 259 11.92 -14.11 -18.90
CA ALA A 259 12.91 -14.68 -17.99
C ALA A 259 12.26 -15.56 -16.93
N ALA A 260 11.11 -15.16 -16.38
CA ALA A 260 10.37 -15.95 -15.42
C ALA A 260 9.86 -17.27 -16.02
N VAL A 261 9.28 -17.25 -17.23
CA VAL A 261 8.82 -18.47 -17.92
C VAL A 261 9.99 -19.39 -18.26
N ALA A 262 11.08 -18.83 -18.80
CA ALA A 262 12.29 -19.60 -19.11
C ALA A 262 12.90 -20.26 -17.86
N GLY A 263 12.85 -19.57 -16.71
CA GLY A 263 13.32 -20.11 -15.44
C GLY A 263 12.50 -21.29 -14.92
N HIS A 264 11.17 -21.29 -15.12
CA HIS A 264 10.30 -22.38 -14.68
C HIS A 264 10.35 -23.59 -15.62
N VAL A 265 10.49 -23.38 -16.93
CA VAL A 265 10.50 -24.46 -17.92
C VAL A 265 11.67 -24.29 -18.92
N PRO A 266 12.91 -24.63 -18.51
CA PRO A 266 14.11 -24.40 -19.34
C PRO A 266 14.10 -25.14 -20.70
N ALA A 267 13.39 -26.27 -20.79
CA ALA A 267 13.30 -27.07 -22.03
C ALA A 267 12.23 -26.57 -23.03
N MET A 268 11.53 -25.48 -22.73
CA MET A 268 10.48 -24.92 -23.60
C MET A 268 11.06 -24.27 -24.86
N SER A 269 10.43 -24.50 -26.01
CA SER A 269 10.84 -23.85 -27.26
C SER A 269 10.62 -22.34 -27.21
N ALA A 270 11.34 -21.58 -28.06
CA ALA A 270 11.20 -20.13 -28.13
C ALA A 270 9.77 -19.71 -28.52
N ASP A 271 9.16 -20.38 -29.49
CA ASP A 271 7.81 -20.07 -29.96
C ASP A 271 6.76 -20.33 -28.86
N GLN A 272 6.85 -21.48 -28.16
CA GLN A 272 5.96 -21.79 -27.05
C GLN A 272 6.11 -20.79 -25.90
N ARG A 273 7.34 -20.37 -25.60
CA ARG A 273 7.61 -19.36 -24.57
C ARG A 273 7.00 -18.02 -24.97
N ALA A 274 7.19 -17.57 -26.20
CA ALA A 274 6.61 -16.33 -26.70
C ALA A 274 5.07 -16.34 -26.64
N ASP A 275 4.44 -17.46 -27.00
CA ASP A 275 2.98 -17.63 -26.91
C ASP A 275 2.50 -17.57 -25.45
N ILE A 276 3.18 -18.22 -24.50
CA ILE A 276 2.85 -18.12 -23.06
C ILE A 276 3.05 -16.69 -22.54
N VAL A 277 4.12 -16.00 -22.91
CA VAL A 277 4.34 -14.61 -22.52
C VAL A 277 3.23 -13.71 -23.05
N ALA A 278 2.74 -13.95 -24.27
CA ALA A 278 1.59 -13.22 -24.81
C ALA A 278 0.31 -13.45 -23.98
N LEU A 279 0.04 -14.69 -23.55
CA LEU A 279 -1.04 -14.97 -22.60
C LEU A 279 -0.84 -14.26 -21.27
N LEU A 280 0.36 -14.32 -20.68
CA LEU A 280 0.64 -13.69 -19.38
C LEU A 280 0.47 -12.18 -19.43
N ALA A 281 0.88 -11.55 -20.54
CA ALA A 281 0.64 -10.13 -20.78
C ALA A 281 -0.86 -9.81 -20.87
N ALA A 282 -1.68 -10.71 -21.44
CA ALA A 282 -3.13 -10.54 -21.47
C ALA A 282 -3.78 -10.78 -20.10
N ALA A 283 -3.47 -11.89 -19.42
CA ALA A 283 -4.06 -12.26 -18.14
C ALA A 283 -3.62 -11.35 -16.97
N GLY A 284 -2.37 -10.91 -17.01
CA GLY A 284 -1.78 -10.03 -16.01
C GLY A 284 -1.98 -8.53 -16.26
N ALA A 285 -2.69 -8.15 -17.33
CA ALA A 285 -3.00 -6.75 -17.61
C ALA A 285 -3.94 -6.14 -16.56
N ALA A 286 -4.02 -4.82 -16.59
CA ALA A 286 -4.96 -3.98 -15.87
C ALA A 286 -5.36 -2.82 -16.79
N ASP A 287 -6.66 -2.57 -16.98
CA ASP A 287 -7.14 -1.59 -17.96
C ASP A 287 -6.72 -0.15 -17.61
N ASP A 288 -6.83 0.23 -16.33
CA ASP A 288 -6.45 1.55 -15.80
C ASP A 288 -5.62 1.36 -14.51
N ALA A 289 -4.38 0.90 -14.65
CA ALA A 289 -3.52 0.50 -13.51
C ALA A 289 -3.09 1.66 -12.60
N THR A 290 -3.10 2.89 -13.12
CA THR A 290 -2.65 4.11 -12.45
C THR A 290 -3.73 5.18 -12.43
N GLN A 291 -3.63 6.09 -11.46
CA GLN A 291 -4.49 7.27 -11.35
C GLN A 291 -3.63 8.51 -11.11
N PRO A 292 -4.09 9.72 -11.47
CA PRO A 292 -3.32 10.93 -11.16
C PRO A 292 -3.31 11.16 -9.65
N ALA A 293 -2.12 11.33 -9.04
CA ALA A 293 -2.03 11.91 -7.72
C ALA A 293 -2.32 13.41 -7.83
N THR A 294 -3.34 13.89 -7.13
CA THR A 294 -3.69 15.31 -7.13
C THR A 294 -3.89 15.78 -5.71
N PHE A 295 -3.56 17.05 -5.45
CA PHE A 295 -3.80 17.66 -4.15
C PHE A 295 -5.25 17.47 -3.70
N ARG A 296 -6.24 17.57 -4.62
CA ARG A 296 -7.65 17.42 -4.26
C ARG A 296 -8.02 15.99 -3.85
N LEU A 297 -7.42 14.99 -4.48
CA LEU A 297 -7.64 13.58 -4.14
C LEU A 297 -7.02 13.27 -2.77
N GLU A 298 -5.76 13.65 -2.54
CA GLU A 298 -5.10 13.47 -1.24
C GLU A 298 -5.86 14.17 -0.09
N MET A 299 -6.30 15.41 -0.29
CA MET A 299 -7.12 16.11 0.71
C MET A 299 -8.52 15.49 0.86
N GLY A 300 -9.06 14.87 -0.19
CA GLY A 300 -10.30 14.09 -0.11
C GLY A 300 -10.14 12.86 0.77
N GLU A 301 -8.98 12.20 0.70
CA GLU A 301 -8.63 11.06 1.53
C GLU A 301 -8.51 11.45 3.00
N LEU A 302 -7.81 12.55 3.30
CA LEU A 302 -7.77 13.10 4.67
C LEU A 302 -9.17 13.42 5.20
N ALA A 303 -10.08 13.91 4.35
CA ALA A 303 -11.46 14.18 4.76
C ALA A 303 -12.23 12.90 5.12
N THR A 304 -11.96 11.76 4.46
CA THR A 304 -12.50 10.45 4.85
C THR A 304 -12.08 10.08 6.27
N TYR A 305 -10.81 10.30 6.63
CA TYR A 305 -10.30 10.04 7.98
C TYR A 305 -10.90 11.00 9.01
N VAL A 306 -10.93 12.30 8.71
CA VAL A 306 -11.52 13.32 9.59
C VAL A 306 -13.00 13.03 9.85
N GLY A 307 -13.74 12.51 8.86
CA GLY A 307 -15.14 12.12 9.04
C GLY A 307 -15.37 11.06 10.11
N LEU A 308 -14.34 10.32 10.54
CA LEU A 308 -14.44 9.43 11.71
C LEU A 308 -14.65 10.21 13.01
N LEU A 309 -14.10 11.43 13.10
CA LEU A 309 -14.11 12.24 14.33
C LEU A 309 -15.53 12.58 14.78
N ASP A 310 -16.48 12.73 13.85
CA ASP A 310 -17.89 12.91 14.21
C ASP A 310 -18.37 11.77 15.11
N GLN A 311 -18.06 10.53 14.76
CA GLN A 311 -18.49 9.36 15.53
C GLN A 311 -17.65 9.15 16.80
N THR A 312 -16.34 9.41 16.77
CA THR A 312 -15.49 9.24 17.96
C THR A 312 -15.83 10.26 19.03
N LEU A 313 -16.04 11.52 18.65
CA LEU A 313 -16.54 12.57 19.53
C LEU A 313 -17.94 12.23 20.01
N VAL A 314 -18.80 11.69 19.13
CA VAL A 314 -20.16 11.27 19.51
C VAL A 314 -20.19 10.12 20.53
N ARG A 315 -19.16 9.29 20.56
CA ARG A 315 -19.02 8.21 21.55
C ARG A 315 -18.24 8.63 22.80
N GLY A 316 -17.58 9.80 22.77
CA GLY A 316 -16.69 10.22 23.84
C GLY A 316 -15.41 9.39 23.90
N ASP A 317 -15.01 8.78 22.77
CA ASP A 317 -13.80 7.96 22.68
C ASP A 317 -12.59 8.86 22.42
N ALA A 318 -12.04 9.41 23.50
CA ALA A 318 -10.90 10.33 23.43
C ALA A 318 -9.64 9.64 22.86
N ALA A 319 -9.42 8.37 23.18
CA ALA A 319 -8.26 7.61 22.69
C ALA A 319 -8.31 7.40 21.18
N LEU A 320 -9.48 7.00 20.65
CA LEU A 320 -9.66 6.85 19.21
C LEU A 320 -9.65 8.21 18.49
N THR A 321 -10.22 9.24 19.10
CA THR A 321 -10.14 10.62 18.58
C THR A 321 -8.68 11.07 18.41
N ARG A 322 -7.84 10.85 19.44
CA ARG A 322 -6.40 11.13 19.39
C ARG A 322 -5.70 10.33 18.29
N PHE A 323 -5.96 9.03 18.19
CA PHE A 323 -5.39 8.17 17.16
C PHE A 323 -5.71 8.67 15.74
N VAL A 324 -6.97 9.03 15.46
CA VAL A 324 -7.39 9.58 14.16
C VAL A 324 -6.69 10.91 13.89
N VAL A 325 -6.69 11.85 14.86
CA VAL A 325 -6.05 13.17 14.70
C VAL A 325 -4.56 13.05 14.42
N ASP A 326 -3.83 12.24 15.19
CA ASP A 326 -2.38 12.09 15.03
C ASP A 326 -2.03 11.44 13.69
N THR A 327 -2.86 10.49 13.25
CA THR A 327 -2.74 9.86 11.92
C THR A 327 -3.00 10.86 10.79
N VAL A 328 -4.09 11.63 10.85
CA VAL A 328 -4.40 12.67 9.86
C VAL A 328 -3.27 13.70 9.79
N ASN A 329 -2.70 14.07 10.94
CA ASN A 329 -1.58 15.01 11.00
C ASN A 329 -0.29 14.44 10.40
N ALA A 330 -0.04 13.13 10.53
CA ALA A 330 1.08 12.47 9.89
C ALA A 330 0.92 12.42 8.37
N GLU A 331 -0.26 12.04 7.90
CA GLU A 331 -0.63 12.00 6.49
C GLU A 331 -0.61 13.39 5.86
N MET A 332 -1.08 14.42 6.58
CA MET A 332 -1.03 15.80 6.12
C MET A 332 0.42 16.28 5.92
N ARG A 333 1.39 15.83 6.73
CA ARG A 333 2.81 16.12 6.49
C ARG A 333 3.33 15.45 5.22
N ARG A 334 2.84 14.25 4.87
CA ARG A 334 3.14 13.62 3.57
C ARG A 334 2.56 14.45 2.42
N VAL A 335 1.28 14.82 2.52
CA VAL A 335 0.62 15.65 1.50
C VAL A 335 1.36 16.99 1.32
N GLU A 336 1.79 17.62 2.41
CA GLU A 336 2.59 18.85 2.39
C GLU A 336 3.94 18.66 1.66
N ARG A 337 4.61 17.51 1.78
CA ARG A 337 5.83 17.20 1.01
C ARG A 337 5.55 17.05 -0.49
N GLY A 338 4.46 16.39 -0.86
CA GLY A 338 4.08 16.16 -2.26
C GLY A 338 3.46 17.39 -2.94
N PHE A 339 2.76 18.23 -2.17
CA PHE A 339 1.98 19.37 -2.63
C PHE A 339 2.20 20.60 -1.72
N PRO A 340 3.43 21.11 -1.58
CA PRO A 340 3.74 22.20 -0.62
C PRO A 340 2.94 23.48 -0.91
N GLU A 341 2.67 23.76 -2.18
CA GLU A 341 1.86 24.89 -2.65
C GLU A 341 0.52 24.42 -3.26
N GLY A 342 0.15 23.17 -3.03
CA GLY A 342 -0.96 22.50 -3.70
C GLY A 342 -0.60 22.05 -5.11
N ASP A 343 -1.62 21.92 -5.98
CA ASP A 343 -1.45 21.46 -7.36
C ASP A 343 -1.29 22.65 -8.33
N THR A 344 -0.16 23.34 -8.23
CA THR A 344 0.15 24.57 -9.00
C THR A 344 0.17 24.32 -10.51
N ARG A 345 0.65 23.15 -10.95
CA ARG A 345 0.64 22.75 -12.37
C ARG A 345 -0.78 22.66 -12.93
N ARG A 346 -1.70 22.02 -12.21
CA ARG A 346 -3.10 21.89 -12.64
C ARG A 346 -3.84 23.23 -12.58
N LEU A 347 -3.53 24.07 -11.60
CA LEU A 347 -4.06 25.43 -11.54
C LEU A 347 -3.58 26.29 -12.72
N ALA A 348 -2.30 26.19 -13.12
CA ALA A 348 -1.77 26.92 -14.28
C ALA A 348 -2.46 26.51 -15.59
N ALA A 349 -2.90 25.25 -15.73
CA ALA A 349 -3.69 24.79 -16.87
C ALA A 349 -5.15 25.29 -16.85
N ARG A 350 -5.59 25.97 -15.79
CA ARG A 350 -6.94 26.52 -15.60
C ARG A 350 -6.90 28.02 -15.34
N PRO A 351 -6.60 28.84 -16.36
CA PRO A 351 -6.50 30.29 -16.23
C PRO A 351 -7.87 30.95 -16.03
N ASP A 352 -8.94 30.21 -15.70
CA ASP A 352 -10.21 30.74 -15.20
C ASP A 352 -10.23 30.79 -13.65
N ARG A 353 -9.35 30.02 -12.98
CA ARG A 353 -9.29 29.84 -11.53
C ARG A 353 -8.04 30.47 -10.93
N HIS A 354 -8.08 31.78 -10.70
CA HIS A 354 -6.89 32.58 -10.39
C HIS A 354 -6.58 32.76 -8.89
N LYS A 355 -7.49 32.38 -7.98
CA LYS A 355 -7.26 32.61 -6.55
C LYS A 355 -6.57 31.40 -5.93
N LEU A 356 -5.25 31.45 -5.78
CA LEU A 356 -4.55 30.60 -4.82
C LEU A 356 -4.99 31.05 -3.42
N VAL A 357 -5.76 30.21 -2.73
CA VAL A 357 -5.92 30.36 -1.28
C VAL A 357 -4.63 29.79 -0.68
N PRO A 358 -3.84 30.58 0.06
CA PRO A 358 -2.63 30.07 0.69
C PRO A 358 -2.94 28.83 1.52
N LEU A 359 -2.22 27.75 1.28
CA LEU A 359 -2.34 26.54 2.10
C LEU A 359 -1.63 26.78 3.43
N ASP A 360 -2.35 26.52 4.52
CA ASP A 360 -1.81 26.62 5.87
C ASP A 360 -1.96 25.27 6.56
N TYR A 361 -1.06 24.35 6.18
CA TYR A 361 -0.98 23.01 6.78
C TYR A 361 -0.73 23.08 8.29
N ALA A 362 -0.03 24.10 8.78
CA ALA A 362 0.21 24.27 10.22
C ALA A 362 -1.09 24.61 10.97
N ALA A 363 -1.92 25.50 10.43
CA ALA A 363 -3.23 25.82 11.00
C ALA A 363 -4.19 24.63 10.96
N LEU A 364 -4.22 23.87 9.86
CA LEU A 364 -5.01 22.64 9.77
C LEU A 364 -4.60 21.63 10.85
N ARG A 365 -3.30 21.34 10.98
CA ARG A 365 -2.78 20.44 12.02
C ARG A 365 -3.06 20.95 13.43
N GLY A 366 -2.89 22.25 13.66
CA GLY A 366 -3.21 22.92 14.92
C GLY A 366 -4.70 22.80 15.29
N GLY A 367 -5.59 22.95 14.31
CA GLY A 367 -7.04 22.77 14.48
C GLY A 367 -7.39 21.35 14.95
N LEU A 368 -6.85 20.32 14.29
CA LEU A 368 -7.08 18.93 14.71
C LEU A 368 -6.49 18.61 16.09
N ASN A 369 -5.29 19.12 16.38
CA ASN A 369 -4.69 18.97 17.72
C ASN A 369 -5.58 19.57 18.81
N ARG A 370 -6.23 20.71 18.53
CA ARG A 370 -7.19 21.33 19.44
C ARG A 370 -8.44 20.46 19.62
N VAL A 371 -8.97 19.84 18.55
CA VAL A 371 -10.10 18.90 18.65
C VAL A 371 -9.78 17.77 19.64
N ALA A 372 -8.64 17.09 19.45
CA ALA A 372 -8.28 15.97 20.31
C ALA A 372 -7.99 16.42 21.76
N ALA A 373 -7.34 17.56 21.98
CA ALA A 373 -7.10 18.08 23.33
C ALA A 373 -8.41 18.40 24.09
N LEU A 374 -9.42 18.94 23.39
CA LEU A 374 -10.73 19.21 23.98
C LEU A 374 -11.50 17.91 24.27
N ALA A 375 -11.40 16.92 23.40
CA ALA A 375 -11.98 15.59 23.63
C ALA A 375 -11.35 14.89 24.84
N GLU A 376 -10.03 14.96 24.99
CA GLU A 376 -9.28 14.43 26.15
C GLU A 376 -9.66 15.15 27.46
N ALA A 377 -9.95 16.46 27.39
CA ALA A 377 -10.47 17.23 28.52
C ALA A 377 -11.95 16.94 28.85
N GLY A 378 -12.64 16.13 28.04
CA GLY A 378 -14.07 15.82 28.20
C GLY A 378 -15.02 16.93 27.73
N ASP A 379 -14.51 18.02 27.15
CA ASP A 379 -15.34 19.10 26.61
C ASP A 379 -15.76 18.79 25.17
N ARG A 380 -16.74 17.90 25.06
CA ARG A 380 -17.27 17.45 23.77
C ARG A 380 -17.89 18.58 22.95
N GLY A 381 -18.56 19.53 23.60
CA GLY A 381 -19.20 20.66 22.90
C GLY A 381 -18.16 21.53 22.21
N ALA A 382 -17.09 21.87 22.93
CA ALA A 382 -15.97 22.62 22.36
C ALA A 382 -15.20 21.80 21.30
N ALA A 383 -15.04 20.48 21.50
CA ALA A 383 -14.37 19.62 20.52
C ALA A 383 -15.11 19.58 19.17
N VAL A 384 -16.45 19.46 19.19
CA VAL A 384 -17.28 19.52 17.98
C VAL A 384 -17.18 20.89 17.31
N ALA A 385 -17.28 21.99 18.06
CA ALA A 385 -17.12 23.33 17.50
C ALA A 385 -15.71 23.56 16.90
N ALA A 386 -14.66 22.97 17.48
CA ALA A 386 -13.31 23.00 16.93
C ALA A 386 -13.20 22.18 15.62
N LEU A 387 -13.92 21.06 15.52
CA LEU A 387 -13.98 20.24 14.30
C LEU A 387 -14.71 20.98 13.18
N ASP A 388 -15.82 21.66 13.48
CA ASP A 388 -16.52 22.52 12.51
C ASP A 388 -15.61 23.63 11.98
N ALA A 389 -14.85 24.28 12.87
CA ALA A 389 -13.87 25.30 12.47
C ALA A 389 -12.74 24.74 11.59
N TYR A 390 -12.32 23.48 11.82
CA TYR A 390 -11.39 22.78 10.95
C TYR A 390 -12.00 22.52 9.57
N HIS A 391 -13.25 22.05 9.49
CA HIS A 391 -13.93 21.80 8.22
C HIS A 391 -14.04 23.08 7.37
N ASP A 392 -14.42 24.20 7.99
CA ASP A 392 -14.48 25.51 7.32
C ASP A 392 -13.12 25.94 6.74
N LEU A 393 -12.03 25.68 7.47
CA LEU A 393 -10.67 26.00 7.03
C LEU A 393 -10.25 25.10 5.85
N ALA A 394 -10.45 23.79 5.99
CA ALA A 394 -10.10 22.81 4.98
C ALA A 394 -10.89 23.03 3.67
N GLU A 395 -12.20 23.32 3.74
CA GLU A 395 -13.03 23.57 2.57
C GLU A 395 -12.53 24.79 1.77
N LYS A 396 -12.17 25.88 2.46
CA LYS A 396 -11.62 27.09 1.82
C LYS A 396 -10.33 26.79 1.05
N MET A 397 -9.45 25.97 1.60
CA MET A 397 -8.17 25.61 0.97
C MET A 397 -8.33 24.77 -0.29
N VAL A 398 -9.34 23.88 -0.32
CA VAL A 398 -9.55 22.99 -1.46
C VAL A 398 -10.55 23.51 -2.50
N ALA A 399 -11.24 24.62 -2.22
CA ALA A 399 -12.35 25.15 -3.03
C ALA A 399 -11.97 25.40 -4.50
N ASN A 400 -10.73 25.83 -4.76
CA ASN A 400 -10.27 26.16 -6.11
C ASN A 400 -9.83 24.95 -6.92
N TYR A 401 -9.59 23.80 -6.26
CA TYR A 401 -9.20 22.58 -6.93
C TYR A 401 -10.45 21.80 -7.40
N PRO A 402 -10.53 21.43 -8.69
CA PRO A 402 -11.69 20.74 -9.25
C PRO A 402 -11.92 19.39 -8.57
N ARG A 403 -13.18 19.02 -8.35
CA ARG A 403 -13.52 17.69 -7.83
C ARG A 403 -13.17 16.62 -8.89
N PRO A 404 -12.67 15.45 -8.46
CA PRO A 404 -12.44 14.31 -9.36
C PRO A 404 -13.70 14.00 -10.18
N GLY A 405 -13.53 13.68 -11.48
CA GLY A 405 -14.63 13.31 -12.38
C GLY A 405 -15.41 14.47 -13.03
N LYS A 406 -15.21 15.73 -12.62
CA LYS A 406 -15.81 16.90 -13.31
C LYS A 406 -14.99 17.43 -14.51
N GLU A 407 -13.84 16.83 -14.79
CA GLU A 407 -12.97 17.21 -15.92
C GLU A 407 -13.23 16.39 -17.18
N ARG A 408 -14.00 15.30 -17.06
CA ARG A 408 -14.55 14.57 -18.21
C ARG A 408 -15.94 15.12 -18.55
N ARG A 409 -16.04 16.40 -18.91
CA ARG A 409 -17.21 16.96 -19.62
C ARG A 409 -16.80 18.08 -20.55
#